data_AF-A0A3D8K609-F1
#
_entry.id   AF-A0A3D8K609-F1
#
_cell.length_a   1.000
_cell.length_b   1.000
_cell.length_c   1.000
_cell.angle_alpha   90.00
_cell.angle_beta   90.00
_cell.angle_gamma   90.00
#
_symmetry.space_group_name_H-M   'P 1'
#
loop_
_entity.id
_entity.type
_entity.pdbx_description
1 polymer ?
#
loop_
_entity_poly.entity_id
_entity_poly.type
_entity_poly.pdbx_seq_one_letter_code
_entity_poly.pdbx_strand_id
1 'polypeptide(L)'
;MSNKTVQRLMQESRRGHPIDSDMLRGMGVSAALAAHMVKSGWLQRLSQGVYLLTGDTPTRDGSIAHLTRRIAGLHVGGKTALSWQGVRHNIAFREKVVLWGQKPYRIPSWVDQHLSYSFQTTALFDDDLPYEKGLKPLLAGDPEVKVSVPERAILELASDIGKGQSLEEASNLMVGLRNLRADVLDEFLSHCHRVKVVRLVRDLGLEADFSWARGIQTHVDRLGAGKRWSNQTKNGRITLKPE
;
A
#
# COMPACT_ATOMS: atom_id res chain seq x y z
N MET A 1 -0.84 -39.93 10.71
CA MET A 1 -0.10 -38.73 10.30
C MET A 1 1.34 -38.87 10.77
N SER A 2 2.34 -38.58 9.94
CA SER A 2 3.73 -38.55 10.43
C SER A 2 3.89 -37.35 11.37
N ASN A 3 4.35 -37.60 12.60
CA ASN A 3 4.61 -36.55 13.59
C ASN A 3 5.50 -35.43 13.00
N LYS A 4 6.41 -35.79 12.09
CA LYS A 4 7.31 -34.87 11.38
C LYS A 4 6.59 -33.80 10.55
N THR A 5 5.46 -34.13 9.91
CA THR A 5 4.73 -33.17 9.05
C THR A 5 4.05 -32.09 9.89
N VAL A 6 3.44 -32.49 11.01
CA VAL A 6 2.83 -31.55 11.96
C VAL A 6 3.90 -30.68 12.62
N GLN A 7 5.01 -31.27 13.04
CA GLN A 7 6.14 -30.54 13.59
C GLN A 7 6.69 -29.50 12.61
N ARG A 8 6.88 -29.88 11.34
CA ARG A 8 7.36 -28.98 10.29
C ARG A 8 6.38 -27.84 10.03
N LEU A 9 5.08 -28.13 9.94
CA LEU A 9 4.05 -27.09 9.83
C LEU A 9 4.16 -26.09 10.99
N MET A 10 4.28 -26.57 12.23
CA MET A 10 4.37 -25.68 13.41
C MET A 10 5.66 -24.87 13.48
N GLN A 11 6.77 -25.40 12.95
CA GLN A 11 8.06 -24.70 12.89
C GLN A 11 8.11 -23.64 11.79
N GLU A 12 7.51 -23.93 10.63
CA GLU A 12 7.56 -23.04 9.46
C GLU A 12 6.40 -22.03 9.42
N SER A 13 5.29 -22.29 10.12
CA SER A 13 4.14 -21.40 10.15
C SER A 13 4.38 -20.19 11.06
N ARG A 14 4.28 -19.00 10.47
CA ARG A 14 4.29 -17.73 11.20
C ARG A 14 2.91 -17.50 11.80
N ARG A 15 2.84 -17.13 13.08
CA ARG A 15 1.57 -16.79 13.72
C ARG A 15 0.92 -15.60 13.03
N GLY A 16 -0.41 -15.61 12.94
CA GLY A 16 -1.22 -14.59 12.29
C GLY A 16 -1.04 -14.49 10.77
N HIS A 17 -0.33 -15.43 10.14
CA HIS A 17 -0.12 -15.49 8.69
C HIS A 17 -0.97 -16.59 8.05
N PRO A 18 -1.92 -16.22 7.18
CA PRO A 18 -2.61 -17.17 6.34
C PRO A 18 -1.64 -17.97 5.46
N ILE A 19 -1.86 -19.28 5.42
CA ILE A 19 -1.06 -20.25 4.69
C ILE A 19 -1.86 -20.69 3.46
N ASP A 20 -1.28 -20.47 2.29
CA ASP A 20 -1.85 -20.89 1.01
C ASP A 20 -1.63 -22.40 0.78
N SER A 21 -2.51 -23.03 -0.01
CA SER A 21 -2.36 -24.46 -0.38
C SER A 21 -0.98 -24.79 -0.95
N ASP A 22 -0.35 -23.87 -1.68
CA ASP A 22 0.99 -24.10 -2.25
C ASP A 22 2.10 -24.04 -1.20
N MET A 23 1.94 -23.19 -0.16
CA MET A 23 2.84 -23.18 0.99
C MET A 23 2.71 -24.48 1.79
N LEU A 24 1.46 -24.92 2.05
CA LEU A 24 1.20 -26.22 2.69
C LEU A 24 1.84 -27.36 1.90
N ARG A 25 1.74 -27.34 0.57
CA ARG A 25 2.37 -28.34 -0.30
C ARG A 25 3.89 -28.31 -0.17
N GLY A 26 4.50 -27.13 -0.10
CA GLY A 26 5.93 -26.96 0.18
C GLY A 26 6.37 -27.55 1.53
N MET A 27 5.47 -27.55 2.51
CA MET A 27 5.66 -28.19 3.83
C MET A 27 5.37 -29.71 3.81
N GLY A 28 5.02 -30.29 2.65
CA GLY A 28 4.65 -31.70 2.52
C GLY A 28 3.20 -32.01 2.92
N VAL A 29 2.33 -31.00 3.01
CA VAL A 29 0.91 -31.15 3.33
C VAL A 29 0.09 -31.12 2.04
N SER A 30 -0.42 -32.28 1.63
CA SER A 30 -1.33 -32.39 0.48
C SER A 30 -2.71 -31.79 0.77
N ALA A 31 -3.52 -31.53 -0.25
CA ALA A 31 -4.89 -31.02 -0.07
C ALA A 31 -5.77 -31.98 0.77
N ALA A 32 -5.61 -33.29 0.59
CA ALA A 32 -6.31 -34.29 1.39
C ALA A 32 -5.85 -34.26 2.86
N LEU A 33 -4.54 -34.11 3.09
CA LEU A 33 -4.01 -33.97 4.44
C LEU A 33 -4.46 -32.65 5.09
N ALA A 34 -4.46 -31.54 4.36
CA ALA A 34 -4.98 -30.26 4.85
C ALA A 34 -6.45 -30.37 5.26
N ALA A 35 -7.29 -31.05 4.47
CA ALA A 35 -8.69 -31.32 4.83
C ALA A 35 -8.80 -32.17 6.11
N HIS A 36 -7.97 -33.20 6.26
CA HIS A 36 -7.90 -33.99 7.48
C HIS A 36 -7.43 -33.16 8.69
N MET A 37 -6.45 -32.28 8.51
CA MET A 37 -5.94 -31.36 9.54
C MET A 37 -6.99 -30.34 9.97
N VAL A 38 -7.85 -29.88 9.04
CA VAL A 38 -9.01 -29.06 9.40
C VAL A 38 -10.01 -29.86 10.22
N LYS A 39 -10.35 -31.08 9.79
CA LYS A 39 -11.30 -31.96 10.53
C LYS A 39 -10.79 -32.34 11.92
N SER A 40 -9.48 -32.50 12.10
CA SER A 40 -8.84 -32.84 13.37
C SER A 40 -8.43 -31.62 14.21
N GLY A 41 -8.77 -30.40 13.77
CA GLY A 41 -8.61 -29.19 14.56
C GLY A 41 -7.19 -28.61 14.62
N TRP A 42 -6.27 -29.03 13.74
CA TRP A 42 -4.92 -28.45 13.64
C TRP A 42 -4.90 -27.16 12.80
N LEU A 43 -5.75 -27.11 11.79
CA LEU A 43 -5.92 -25.96 10.91
C LEU A 43 -7.37 -25.48 10.96
N GLN A 44 -7.56 -24.18 10.81
CA GLN A 44 -8.84 -23.59 10.46
C GLN A 44 -8.80 -23.11 9.02
N ARG A 45 -9.93 -23.24 8.32
CA ARG A 45 -10.07 -22.79 6.92
C ARG A 45 -10.64 -21.39 6.91
N LEU A 46 -9.89 -20.42 6.36
CA LEU A 46 -10.34 -19.04 6.18
C LEU A 46 -11.18 -18.90 4.89
N SER A 47 -10.74 -19.56 3.82
CA SER A 47 -11.46 -19.65 2.54
C SER A 47 -10.94 -20.83 1.71
N GLN A 48 -11.37 -20.97 0.45
CA GLN A 48 -10.90 -22.04 -0.41
C GLN A 48 -9.37 -21.94 -0.64
N GLY A 49 -8.64 -22.93 -0.13
CA GLY A 49 -7.19 -23.01 -0.28
C GLY A 49 -6.38 -22.05 0.59
N VAL A 50 -7.02 -21.43 1.59
CA VAL A 50 -6.38 -20.55 2.56
C VAL A 50 -6.69 -21.06 3.96
N TYR A 51 -5.63 -21.31 4.72
CA TYR A 51 -5.68 -21.92 6.03
C TYR A 51 -4.97 -21.06 7.05
N LEU A 52 -5.25 -21.29 8.32
CA LEU A 52 -4.54 -20.70 9.44
C LEU A 52 -4.37 -21.78 10.51
N LEU A 53 -3.37 -21.66 11.38
CA LEU A 53 -3.28 -22.51 12.55
C LEU A 53 -4.52 -22.32 13.44
N THR A 54 -5.03 -23.40 14.01
CA THR A 54 -6.15 -23.31 14.97
C THR A 54 -5.74 -22.49 16.20
N GLY A 55 -6.67 -21.67 16.70
CA GLY A 55 -6.43 -20.77 17.83
C GLY A 55 -5.67 -19.49 17.47
N ASP A 56 -5.34 -19.30 16.20
CA ASP A 56 -4.71 -18.10 15.67
C ASP A 56 -5.74 -17.18 15.00
N THR A 57 -5.37 -15.92 14.73
CA THR A 57 -6.22 -14.94 14.03
C THR A 57 -5.37 -14.18 13.01
N PRO A 58 -5.87 -13.94 11.77
CA PRO A 58 -5.11 -13.17 10.79
C PRO A 58 -4.73 -11.80 11.33
N THR A 59 -3.44 -11.48 11.27
CA THR A 59 -2.95 -10.14 11.63
C THR A 59 -3.08 -9.20 10.45
N ARG A 60 -2.98 -7.88 10.69
CA ARG A 60 -2.91 -6.87 9.63
C ARG A 60 -1.81 -7.22 8.62
N ASP A 61 -0.59 -7.43 9.12
CA ASP A 61 0.58 -7.64 8.27
C ASP A 61 0.54 -9.02 7.61
N GLY A 62 0.09 -10.07 8.31
CA GLY A 62 -0.10 -11.39 7.70
C GLY A 62 -1.18 -11.41 6.61
N SER A 63 -2.24 -10.60 6.77
CA SER A 63 -3.27 -10.43 5.75
C SER A 63 -2.73 -9.71 4.52
N ILE A 64 -1.93 -8.65 4.71
CA ILE A 64 -1.29 -7.93 3.61
C ILE A 64 -0.26 -8.82 2.91
N ALA A 65 0.58 -9.55 3.65
CA ALA A 65 1.55 -10.51 3.11
C ALA A 65 0.87 -11.57 2.22
N HIS A 66 -0.26 -12.12 2.68
CA HIS A 66 -1.07 -13.03 1.86
C HIS A 66 -1.55 -12.39 0.55
N LEU A 67 -2.03 -11.15 0.61
CA LEU A 67 -2.46 -10.44 -0.59
C LEU A 67 -1.27 -10.11 -1.51
N THR A 68 -0.08 -9.81 -0.97
CA THR A 68 1.12 -9.50 -1.76
C THR A 68 1.54 -10.67 -2.65
N ARG A 69 1.34 -11.90 -2.18
CA ARG A 69 1.61 -13.10 -3.00
C ARG A 69 0.62 -13.31 -4.15
N ARG A 70 -0.55 -12.66 -4.11
CA ARG A 70 -1.66 -12.85 -5.07
C ARG A 70 -1.87 -11.66 -6.00
N ILE A 71 -1.44 -10.49 -5.60
CA ILE A 71 -1.70 -9.23 -6.31
C ILE A 71 -0.35 -8.64 -6.72
N ALA A 72 -0.09 -8.62 -8.03
CA ALA A 72 1.13 -8.05 -8.59
C ALA A 72 1.28 -6.57 -8.19
N GLY A 73 2.44 -6.25 -7.60
CA GLY A 73 2.74 -4.90 -7.13
C GLY A 73 1.93 -4.47 -5.91
N LEU A 74 1.36 -5.39 -5.11
CA LEU A 74 0.67 -4.94 -3.90
C LEU A 74 1.64 -4.30 -2.91
N HIS A 75 1.29 -3.11 -2.45
CA HIS A 75 2.02 -2.43 -1.41
C HIS A 75 1.10 -1.53 -0.58
N VAL A 76 1.59 -1.15 0.59
CA VAL A 76 1.02 -0.10 1.42
C VAL A 76 1.51 1.24 0.89
N GLY A 77 0.58 2.12 0.56
CA GLY A 77 0.85 3.40 -0.11
C GLY A 77 0.19 4.59 0.57
N GLY A 78 0.35 5.76 -0.05
CA GLY A 78 -0.32 7.01 0.37
C GLY A 78 -0.08 7.36 1.84
N LYS A 79 -1.13 7.83 2.52
CA LYS A 79 -1.04 8.24 3.94
C LYS A 79 -0.56 7.14 4.88
N THR A 80 -0.96 5.88 4.64
CA THR A 80 -0.58 4.77 5.52
C THR A 80 0.92 4.50 5.41
N ALA A 81 1.49 4.57 4.20
CA ALA A 81 2.92 4.44 4.01
C ALA A 81 3.69 5.56 4.72
N LEU A 82 3.24 6.81 4.59
CA LEU A 82 3.84 7.95 5.30
C LEU A 82 3.81 7.75 6.82
N SER A 83 2.64 7.41 7.36
CA SER A 83 2.43 7.12 8.80
C SER A 83 3.39 6.04 9.31
N TRP A 84 3.55 4.96 8.55
CA TRP A 84 4.42 3.83 8.92
C TRP A 84 5.91 4.15 8.81
N GLN A 85 6.30 5.06 7.93
CA GLN A 85 7.68 5.58 7.81
C GLN A 85 8.01 6.65 8.86
N GLY A 86 7.12 6.90 9.83
CA GLY A 86 7.36 7.83 10.94
C GLY A 86 6.81 9.24 10.72
N VAL A 87 6.12 9.50 9.60
CA VAL A 87 5.40 10.75 9.33
C VAL A 87 4.06 10.67 10.09
N ARG A 88 4.12 10.77 11.42
CA ARG A 88 2.97 10.51 12.29
C ARG A 88 2.11 11.77 12.45
N HIS A 89 0.85 11.67 12.05
CA HIS A 89 -0.23 12.47 12.61
C HIS A 89 -1.37 11.55 13.05
N ASN A 90 -1.78 11.71 14.32
CA ASN A 90 -2.91 11.11 15.02
C ASN A 90 -3.13 9.59 14.86
N ILE A 91 -2.93 8.83 15.95
CA ILE A 91 -3.15 7.38 15.99
C ILE A 91 -4.66 7.11 16.03
N ALA A 92 -5.26 6.84 14.88
CA ALA A 92 -6.65 6.39 14.82
C ALA A 92 -6.76 4.95 15.35
N PHE A 93 -7.76 4.68 16.19
CA PHE A 93 -8.01 3.38 16.85
C PHE A 93 -8.31 2.22 15.87
N ARG A 94 -8.56 2.52 14.58
CA ARG A 94 -8.67 1.55 13.48
C ARG A 94 -8.28 2.22 12.16
N GLU A 95 -6.98 2.39 11.93
CA GLU A 95 -6.49 3.01 10.71
C GLU A 95 -6.87 2.17 9.47
N LYS A 96 -7.63 2.77 8.55
CA LYS A 96 -7.94 2.17 7.24
C LYS A 96 -6.67 2.15 6.40
N VAL A 97 -6.14 0.96 6.12
CA VAL A 97 -4.90 0.78 5.37
C VAL A 97 -5.11 1.12 3.90
N VAL A 98 -4.28 1.99 3.35
CA VAL A 98 -4.29 2.31 1.92
C VAL A 98 -3.39 1.31 1.18
N LEU A 99 -4.03 0.39 0.44
CA LEU A 99 -3.38 -0.59 -0.40
C LEU A 99 -3.37 -0.12 -1.86
N TRP A 100 -2.26 -0.35 -2.54
CA TRP A 100 -2.06 -0.06 -3.95
C TRP A 100 -1.64 -1.33 -4.68
N GLY A 101 -2.04 -1.47 -5.95
CA GLY A 101 -1.63 -2.59 -6.80
C GLY A 101 -1.71 -2.23 -8.28
N GLN A 102 -1.21 -3.10 -9.15
CA GLN A 102 -1.19 -2.82 -10.59
C GLN A 102 -2.55 -3.07 -11.27
N LYS A 103 -3.32 -4.03 -10.78
CA LYS A 103 -4.57 -4.48 -11.42
C LYS A 103 -5.69 -4.63 -10.39
N PRO A 104 -6.95 -4.38 -10.79
CA PRO A 104 -8.09 -4.67 -9.94
C PRO A 104 -8.07 -6.13 -9.47
N TYR A 105 -8.43 -6.34 -8.22
CA TYR A 105 -8.44 -7.66 -7.60
C TYR A 105 -9.61 -7.75 -6.64
N ARG A 106 -10.30 -8.90 -6.66
CA ARG A 106 -11.36 -9.19 -5.71
C ARG A 106 -10.74 -9.75 -4.43
N ILE A 107 -10.57 -8.88 -3.44
CA ILE A 107 -10.01 -9.27 -2.15
C ILE A 107 -10.96 -10.30 -1.48
N PRO A 108 -10.42 -11.39 -0.92
CA PRO A 108 -11.24 -12.40 -0.24
C PRO A 108 -11.98 -11.81 0.96
N SER A 109 -13.24 -12.18 1.14
CA SER A 109 -14.11 -11.62 2.19
C SER A 109 -13.63 -11.87 3.62
N TRP A 110 -12.79 -12.89 3.85
CA TRP A 110 -12.20 -13.11 5.17
C TRP A 110 -11.24 -11.96 5.56
N VAL A 111 -10.62 -11.29 4.58
CA VAL A 111 -9.74 -10.13 4.83
C VAL A 111 -10.54 -8.97 5.40
N ASP A 112 -11.75 -8.73 4.90
CA ASP A 112 -12.62 -7.63 5.34
C ASP A 112 -12.99 -7.72 6.84
N GLN A 113 -12.90 -8.92 7.44
CA GLN A 113 -13.18 -9.16 8.84
C GLN A 113 -12.02 -8.76 9.77
N HIS A 114 -10.80 -8.70 9.23
CA HIS A 114 -9.56 -8.50 10.01
C HIS A 114 -8.78 -7.25 9.59
N LEU A 115 -9.06 -6.69 8.41
CA LEU A 115 -8.36 -5.55 7.85
C LEU A 115 -9.36 -4.55 7.27
N SER A 116 -9.38 -3.33 7.82
CA SER A 116 -10.03 -2.21 7.14
C SER A 116 -9.06 -1.63 6.12
N TYR A 117 -9.44 -1.61 4.84
CA TYR A 117 -8.58 -1.10 3.77
C TYR A 117 -9.34 -0.29 2.70
N SER A 118 -8.58 0.48 1.92
CA SER A 118 -8.96 0.90 0.56
C SER A 118 -7.96 0.33 -0.42
N PHE A 119 -8.42 -0.05 -1.62
CA PHE A 119 -7.55 -0.59 -2.66
C PHE A 119 -7.59 0.29 -3.91
N GLN A 120 -6.42 0.76 -4.35
CA GLN A 120 -6.23 1.64 -5.49
C GLN A 120 -5.37 0.97 -6.56
N THR A 121 -5.71 1.22 -7.83
CA THR A 121 -5.00 0.67 -8.99
C THR A 121 -4.67 1.75 -10.02
N THR A 122 -4.63 3.01 -9.57
CA THR A 122 -4.34 4.14 -10.46
C THR A 122 -2.90 4.06 -10.94
N ALA A 123 -2.66 3.94 -12.25
CA ALA A 123 -1.31 4.08 -12.80
C ALA A 123 -0.84 5.54 -12.68
N LEU A 124 0.18 5.77 -11.84
CA LEU A 124 0.80 7.08 -11.63
C LEU A 124 2.02 7.32 -12.52
N PHE A 125 2.76 6.25 -12.81
CA PHE A 125 4.03 6.30 -13.53
C PHE A 125 3.87 5.65 -14.91
N ASP A 126 4.73 6.05 -15.85
CA ASP A 126 4.92 5.34 -17.11
C ASP A 126 5.69 4.02 -16.90
N ASP A 127 5.82 3.24 -17.98
CA ASP A 127 6.43 1.90 -17.96
C ASP A 127 7.97 1.92 -17.88
N ASP A 128 8.60 3.09 -18.06
CA ASP A 128 10.06 3.22 -17.97
C ASP A 128 10.54 3.18 -16.52
N LEU A 129 9.67 3.53 -15.56
CA LEU A 129 9.94 3.37 -14.13
C LEU A 129 9.52 1.96 -13.65
N PRO A 130 10.44 1.12 -13.15
CA PRO A 130 10.07 -0.16 -12.59
C PRO A 130 9.04 -0.01 -11.48
N TYR A 131 7.93 -0.75 -11.53
CA TYR A 131 6.84 -0.60 -10.57
C TYR A 131 7.29 -0.82 -9.11
N GLU A 132 8.29 -1.67 -8.87
CA GLU A 132 8.84 -1.94 -7.53
C GLU A 132 9.76 -0.82 -7.01
N LYS A 133 10.07 0.19 -7.83
CA LYS A 133 10.91 1.32 -7.41
C LYS A 133 10.26 2.03 -6.23
N GLY A 134 11.04 2.15 -5.16
CA GLY A 134 10.61 2.76 -3.90
C GLY A 134 9.67 1.90 -3.07
N LEU A 135 9.51 0.61 -3.37
CA LEU A 135 8.76 -0.33 -2.54
C LEU A 135 9.73 -1.13 -1.67
N LYS A 136 9.62 -0.99 -0.35
CA LYS A 136 10.49 -1.72 0.59
C LYS A 136 9.73 -2.13 1.85
N PRO A 137 10.07 -3.28 2.47
CA PRO A 137 9.58 -3.58 3.80
C PRO A 137 10.13 -2.59 4.83
N LEU A 138 9.44 -2.44 5.95
CA LEU A 138 9.97 -1.69 7.10
C LEU A 138 11.02 -2.52 7.84
N LEU A 139 12.02 -1.86 8.44
CA LEU A 139 13.13 -2.54 9.13
C LEU A 139 12.67 -3.51 10.23
N ALA A 140 11.63 -3.14 10.98
CA ALA A 140 11.04 -3.96 12.03
C ALA A 140 9.63 -4.45 11.67
N GLY A 141 9.29 -4.44 10.38
CA GLY A 141 7.99 -4.89 9.86
C GLY A 141 8.06 -6.29 9.27
N ASP A 142 6.93 -6.72 8.73
CA ASP A 142 6.88 -7.96 7.95
C ASP A 142 7.67 -7.83 6.64
N PRO A 143 8.58 -8.78 6.31
CA PRO A 143 9.42 -8.70 5.12
C PRO A 143 8.64 -8.85 3.80
N GLU A 144 7.47 -9.49 3.83
CA GLU A 144 6.60 -9.65 2.66
C GLU A 144 5.75 -8.39 2.42
N VAL A 145 5.55 -7.55 3.44
CA VAL A 145 4.75 -6.33 3.33
C VAL A 145 5.60 -5.21 2.76
N LYS A 146 5.38 -4.90 1.48
CA LYS A 146 6.01 -3.76 0.81
C LYS A 146 5.32 -2.46 1.17
N VAL A 147 6.11 -1.42 1.40
CA VAL A 147 5.65 -0.07 1.75
C VAL A 147 6.33 0.95 0.85
N SER A 148 5.57 1.92 0.34
CA SER A 148 6.13 3.03 -0.43
C SER A 148 7.11 3.85 0.41
N VAL A 149 8.24 4.23 -0.20
CA VAL A 149 9.09 5.29 0.32
C VAL A 149 8.34 6.62 0.34
N PRO A 150 8.71 7.56 1.22
CA PRO A 150 8.02 8.85 1.34
C PRO A 150 7.85 9.60 0.01
N GLU A 151 8.86 9.57 -0.86
CA GLU A 151 8.84 10.27 -2.15
C GLU A 151 7.80 9.71 -3.14
N ARG A 152 7.48 8.42 -3.04
CA ARG A 152 6.42 7.79 -3.83
C ARG A 152 5.06 7.96 -3.15
N ALA A 153 5.03 7.79 -1.83
CA ALA A 153 3.81 7.84 -1.03
C ALA A 153 3.12 9.22 -1.06
N ILE A 154 3.88 10.32 -1.20
CA ILE A 154 3.30 11.67 -1.37
C ILE A 154 2.54 11.81 -2.69
N LEU A 155 3.00 11.18 -3.78
CA LEU A 155 2.32 11.18 -5.07
C LEU A 155 1.04 10.32 -5.02
N GLU A 156 1.11 9.19 -4.34
CA GLU A 156 -0.05 8.34 -4.05
C GLU A 156 -1.10 9.07 -3.20
N LEU A 157 -0.66 9.77 -2.15
CA LEU A 157 -1.53 10.61 -1.32
C LEU A 157 -2.25 11.68 -2.16
N ALA A 158 -1.52 12.41 -2.99
CA ALA A 158 -2.08 13.42 -3.86
C ALA A 158 -3.06 12.85 -4.91
N SER A 159 -2.84 11.61 -5.37
CA SER A 159 -3.78 10.89 -6.23
C SER A 159 -5.12 10.61 -5.53
N ASP A 160 -5.07 10.30 -4.24
CA ASP A 160 -6.25 9.98 -3.44
C ASP A 160 -7.06 11.21 -2.99
N ILE A 161 -6.49 12.43 -3.08
CA ILE A 161 -7.23 13.67 -2.82
C ILE A 161 -8.46 13.76 -3.73
N GLY A 162 -9.63 13.89 -3.11
CA GLY A 162 -10.94 13.89 -3.79
C GLY A 162 -11.58 12.50 -3.99
N LYS A 163 -10.91 11.41 -3.59
CA LYS A 163 -11.42 10.02 -3.63
C LYS A 163 -11.69 9.43 -2.24
N GLY A 164 -11.72 10.27 -1.20
CA GLY A 164 -11.83 9.86 0.19
C GLY A 164 -10.74 10.45 1.09
N GLN A 165 -9.71 11.05 0.48
CA GLN A 165 -8.73 11.89 1.17
C GLN A 165 -9.13 13.37 0.98
N SER A 166 -9.19 14.15 2.07
CA SER A 166 -9.40 15.60 2.00
C SER A 166 -8.08 16.32 1.74
N LEU A 167 -8.18 17.52 1.16
CA LEU A 167 -7.01 18.37 0.94
C LEU A 167 -6.39 18.79 2.29
N GLU A 168 -7.22 19.19 3.25
CA GLU A 168 -6.80 19.61 4.59
C GLU A 168 -6.03 18.51 5.34
N GLU A 169 -6.54 17.29 5.35
CA GLU A 169 -5.83 16.16 5.97
C GLU A 169 -4.50 15.87 5.26
N ALA A 170 -4.45 16.01 3.93
CA ALA A 170 -3.22 15.82 3.17
C ALA A 170 -2.17 16.91 3.46
N SER A 171 -2.60 18.18 3.59
CA SER A 171 -1.75 19.29 4.02
C SER A 171 -1.17 19.03 5.41
N ASN A 172 -1.99 18.56 6.35
CA ASN A 172 -1.54 18.22 7.70
C ASN A 172 -0.47 17.11 7.70
N LEU A 173 -0.64 16.07 6.87
CA LEU A 173 0.35 15.00 6.74
C LEU A 173 1.67 15.48 6.12
N MET A 174 1.63 16.51 5.28
CA MET A 174 2.83 17.02 4.60
C MET A 174 3.80 17.76 5.50
N VAL A 175 3.36 18.25 6.66
CA VAL A 175 4.25 18.92 7.63
C VAL A 175 5.47 18.05 7.99
N GLY A 176 5.30 16.74 8.06
CA GLY A 176 6.39 15.79 8.35
C GLY A 176 7.29 15.43 7.16
N LEU A 177 7.08 16.03 5.98
CA LEU A 177 7.82 15.73 4.75
C LEU A 177 8.88 16.77 4.39
N ARG A 178 9.34 17.57 5.36
CA ARG A 178 10.41 18.56 5.15
C ARG A 178 11.70 17.95 4.57
N ASN A 179 12.02 16.71 4.96
CA ASN A 179 13.30 16.06 4.66
C ASN A 179 13.21 14.99 3.55
N LEU A 180 12.30 15.16 2.58
CA LEU A 180 12.29 14.29 1.39
C LEU A 180 13.59 14.42 0.61
N ARG A 181 14.05 13.31 0.03
CA ARG A 181 15.22 13.31 -0.86
C ARG A 181 14.80 13.84 -2.21
N ALA A 182 15.29 15.03 -2.56
CA ALA A 182 14.86 15.76 -3.76
C ALA A 182 15.17 15.00 -5.05
N ASP A 183 16.33 14.35 -5.14
CA ASP A 183 16.76 13.51 -6.27
C ASP A 183 15.82 12.31 -6.47
N VAL A 184 15.44 11.63 -5.39
CA VAL A 184 14.52 10.48 -5.46
C VAL A 184 13.11 10.93 -5.84
N LEU A 185 12.65 12.07 -5.31
CA LEU A 185 11.35 12.63 -5.67
C LEU A 185 11.33 13.08 -7.14
N ASP A 186 12.39 13.69 -7.62
CA ASP A 186 12.55 14.14 -9.01
C ASP A 186 12.46 12.96 -10.00
N GLU A 187 13.08 11.82 -9.68
CA GLU A 187 12.94 10.59 -10.46
C GLU A 187 11.47 10.15 -10.57
N PHE A 188 10.75 10.06 -9.45
CA PHE A 188 9.32 9.71 -9.49
C PHE A 188 8.46 10.71 -10.27
N LEU A 189 8.75 12.00 -10.15
CA LEU A 189 8.01 13.07 -10.86
C LEU A 189 8.27 13.05 -12.36
N SER A 190 9.49 12.72 -12.79
CA SER A 190 9.88 12.58 -14.19
C SER A 190 9.03 11.53 -14.91
N HIS A 191 8.66 10.46 -14.21
CA HIS A 191 7.81 9.40 -14.74
C HIS A 191 6.31 9.60 -14.44
N CYS A 192 5.93 10.62 -13.66
CA CYS A 192 4.52 10.85 -13.31
C CYS A 192 3.77 11.62 -14.39
N HIS A 193 2.81 10.97 -15.08
CA HIS A 193 1.96 11.60 -16.10
C HIS A 193 0.67 12.27 -15.56
N ARG A 194 0.47 12.27 -14.23
CA ARG A 194 -0.78 12.78 -13.63
C ARG A 194 -0.65 14.25 -13.27
N VAL A 195 -1.15 15.13 -14.14
CA VAL A 195 -1.19 16.60 -13.94
C VAL A 195 -1.67 16.99 -12.54
N LYS A 196 -2.78 16.40 -12.07
CA LYS A 196 -3.32 16.65 -10.72
C LYS A 196 -2.29 16.40 -9.62
N VAL A 197 -1.61 15.26 -9.71
CA VAL A 197 -0.71 14.75 -8.67
C VAL A 197 0.50 15.65 -8.58
N VAL A 198 1.17 15.90 -9.70
CA VAL A 198 2.37 16.75 -9.75
C VAL A 198 2.08 18.16 -9.24
N ARG A 199 0.97 18.76 -9.67
CA ARG A 199 0.58 20.10 -9.22
C ARG A 199 0.22 20.16 -7.74
N LEU A 200 -0.57 19.21 -7.24
CA LEU A 200 -0.90 19.18 -5.81
C LEU A 200 0.33 19.04 -4.94
N VAL A 201 1.28 18.17 -5.32
CA VAL A 201 2.51 17.96 -4.55
C VAL A 201 3.37 19.21 -4.53
N ARG A 202 3.49 19.90 -5.67
CA ARG A 202 4.14 21.21 -5.74
C ARG A 202 3.43 22.22 -4.83
N ASP A 203 2.13 22.43 -5.02
CA ASP A 203 1.37 23.48 -4.32
C ASP A 203 1.45 23.29 -2.81
N LEU A 204 1.28 22.05 -2.34
CA LEU A 204 1.32 21.73 -0.93
C LEU A 204 2.75 21.83 -0.36
N GLY A 205 3.77 21.54 -1.17
CA GLY A 205 5.16 21.75 -0.79
C GLY A 205 5.55 23.23 -0.73
N LEU A 206 5.05 24.06 -1.65
CA LEU A 206 5.27 25.51 -1.67
C LEU A 206 4.55 26.21 -0.52
N GLU A 207 3.31 25.82 -0.22
CA GLU A 207 2.53 26.32 0.92
C GLU A 207 3.25 26.06 2.26
N ALA A 208 3.94 24.92 2.36
CA ALA A 208 4.73 24.55 3.54
C ALA A 208 6.19 25.08 3.52
N ASP A 209 6.57 25.86 2.50
CA ASP A 209 7.94 26.39 2.25
C ASP A 209 9.03 25.29 2.26
N PHE A 210 8.76 24.17 1.61
CA PHE A 210 9.75 23.11 1.46
C PHE A 210 10.67 23.35 0.26
N SER A 211 11.98 23.19 0.48
CA SER A 211 13.00 23.44 -0.55
C SER A 211 12.84 22.54 -1.78
N TRP A 212 12.47 21.28 -1.58
CA TRP A 212 12.25 20.31 -2.66
C TRP A 212 11.09 20.69 -3.58
N ALA A 213 10.11 21.49 -3.11
CA ALA A 213 8.93 21.84 -3.89
C ALA A 213 9.24 22.77 -5.07
N ARG A 214 10.30 23.58 -4.94
CA ARG A 214 10.71 24.56 -5.96
C ARG A 214 11.14 23.88 -7.27
N GLY A 215 11.77 22.70 -7.17
CA GLY A 215 12.21 21.92 -8.33
C GLY A 215 11.04 21.33 -9.14
N ILE A 216 9.88 21.15 -8.51
CA ILE A 216 8.72 20.48 -9.14
C ILE A 216 8.10 21.31 -10.27
N GLN A 217 8.35 22.63 -10.31
CA GLN A 217 7.83 23.49 -11.37
C GLN A 217 8.18 22.97 -12.77
N THR A 218 9.39 22.46 -12.95
CA THR A 218 9.86 21.87 -14.21
C THR A 218 8.96 20.71 -14.69
N HIS A 219 8.47 19.88 -13.76
CA HIS A 219 7.56 18.77 -14.03
C HIS A 219 6.13 19.25 -14.32
N VAL A 220 5.70 20.35 -13.70
CA VAL A 220 4.40 20.97 -14.03
C VAL A 220 4.42 21.51 -15.46
N ASP A 221 5.48 22.22 -15.83
CA ASP A 221 5.64 22.81 -17.15
C ASP A 221 5.66 21.74 -18.23
N ARG A 222 6.40 20.64 -17.99
CA ARG A 222 6.43 19.43 -18.86
C ARG A 222 5.04 18.87 -19.15
N LEU A 223 4.16 18.85 -18.15
CA LEU A 223 2.80 18.29 -18.28
C LEU A 223 1.77 19.30 -18.83
N GLY A 224 2.15 20.57 -18.98
CA GLY A 224 1.32 21.62 -19.57
C GLY A 224 1.40 22.93 -18.78
N ALA A 225 2.36 23.77 -19.17
CA ALA A 225 2.51 25.15 -18.71
C ALA A 225 1.24 26.00 -18.96
N GLY A 226 0.90 26.90 -18.04
CA GLY A 226 -0.14 27.93 -18.22
C GLY A 226 -1.59 27.43 -18.32
N LYS A 227 -1.84 26.12 -18.29
CA LYS A 227 -3.21 25.57 -18.43
C LYS A 227 -3.88 25.45 -17.07
N ARG A 228 -5.10 25.99 -16.93
CA ARG A 228 -5.92 25.77 -15.73
C ARG A 228 -6.33 24.31 -15.66
N TRP A 229 -6.12 23.66 -14.51
CA TRP A 229 -6.58 22.30 -14.29
C TRP A 229 -7.75 22.33 -13.31
N SER A 230 -8.89 21.77 -13.70
CA SER A 230 -10.04 21.62 -12.81
C SER A 230 -10.65 20.24 -12.98
N ASN A 231 -11.00 19.60 -11.87
CA ASN A 231 -11.74 18.35 -11.89
C ASN A 231 -12.84 18.35 -10.84
N GLN A 232 -13.99 17.79 -11.22
CA GLN A 232 -15.13 17.64 -10.32
C GLN A 232 -14.97 16.34 -9.53
N THR A 233 -14.98 16.45 -8.21
CA THR A 233 -14.92 15.31 -7.30
C THR A 233 -16.25 15.19 -6.56
N LYS A 234 -16.47 14.05 -5.87
CA LYS A 234 -17.67 13.86 -5.04
C LYS A 234 -17.78 14.89 -3.91
N ASN A 235 -16.66 15.53 -3.54
CA ASN A 235 -16.57 16.50 -2.44
C ASN A 235 -16.42 17.96 -2.94
N GLY A 236 -16.66 18.22 -4.23
CA GLY A 236 -16.56 19.55 -4.83
C GLY A 236 -15.54 19.64 -5.98
N ARG A 237 -15.38 20.83 -6.56
CA ARG A 237 -14.47 21.07 -7.68
C ARG A 237 -13.08 21.45 -7.19
N ILE A 238 -12.08 20.61 -7.44
CA ILE A 238 -10.68 20.98 -7.23
C ILE A 238 -10.25 21.80 -8.43
N THR A 239 -9.84 23.04 -8.19
CA THR A 239 -9.32 23.94 -9.23
C THR A 239 -7.91 24.34 -8.85
N LEU A 240 -6.94 23.91 -9.65
CA LEU A 240 -5.55 24.30 -9.50
C LEU A 240 -5.28 25.51 -10.38
N LYS A 241 -4.61 26.52 -9.82
CA LYS A 241 -4.34 27.77 -10.52
C LYS A 241 -3.44 27.48 -11.74
N PRO A 242 -3.69 28.14 -12.89
CA PRO A 242 -2.67 28.21 -13.92
C PRO A 242 -1.50 29.03 -13.37
N GLU A 243 -0.30 28.49 -13.53
CA GLU A 243 0.97 29.22 -13.41
C GLU A 243 1.63 29.22 -14.77
#